data_AF-A0A965GAY8-F1
#
_entry.id   AF-A0A965GAY8-F1
#
_cell.length_a   1.000
_cell.length_b   1.000
_cell.length_c   1.000
_cell.angle_alpha   90.00
_cell.angle_beta   90.00
_cell.angle_gamma   90.00
#
_symmetry.space_group_name_H-M   'P 1'
#
loop_
_entity.id
_entity.type
_entity.pdbx_description
1 polymer ?
#
loop_
_entity_poly.entity_id
_entity_poly.type
_entity_poly.pdbx_seq_one_letter_code
_entity_poly.pdbx_strand_id
1 'polypeptide(L)'
;MFKLWLKGARLRTLPLAVAPILIGSGTASLFGSFNLGLALHALFVALFLQIGVNYANDYSDGIRGTDKNRVGPARLTGGGLVEPKLVRNAAFVSFALAGAFGLAITYLTGHWWFVLLGLVCIITAWFYTGGKKPYGYLGLGEVVVFIFFGLVAVIGTDYIQTNELNPLAVLGGCIAGCFATAVLLINNIRDIETDRKSGKKTLSTRIGKTASLVLFVLFIWAPFALAVPLWFIAPAVFIVNLLTIPVLMITIIALSSKTPKELILALQLTSYTSLLFALGL
;
A
#
# COMPACT_ATOMS: atom_id res chain seq x y z
N MET A 1 -11.10 -22.78 -8.48
CA MET A 1 -10.68 -21.66 -9.37
C MET A 1 -10.85 -20.29 -8.71
N PHE A 2 -12.05 -19.83 -8.35
CA PHE A 2 -12.27 -18.48 -7.81
C PHE A 2 -11.47 -18.12 -6.53
N LYS A 3 -11.48 -19.00 -5.52
CA LYS A 3 -10.70 -18.81 -4.27
C LYS A 3 -9.19 -18.65 -4.50
N LEU A 4 -8.66 -19.19 -5.60
CA LEU A 4 -7.25 -19.10 -5.94
C LEU A 4 -6.90 -17.68 -6.44
N TRP A 5 -7.70 -17.12 -7.34
CA TRP A 5 -7.54 -15.74 -7.81
C TRP A 5 -7.70 -14.72 -6.68
N LEU A 6 -8.65 -14.92 -5.76
CA LEU A 6 -8.78 -14.08 -4.56
C LEU A 6 -7.52 -14.10 -3.67
N LYS A 7 -6.85 -15.25 -3.54
CA LYS A 7 -5.55 -15.32 -2.86
C LYS A 7 -4.48 -14.51 -3.61
N GLY A 8 -4.45 -14.61 -4.94
CA GLY A 8 -3.54 -13.85 -5.81
C GLY A 8 -3.74 -12.33 -5.73
N ALA A 9 -4.98 -11.87 -5.62
CA ALA A 9 -5.34 -10.47 -5.40
C ALA A 9 -4.89 -9.92 -4.03
N ARG A 10 -4.54 -10.81 -3.09
CA ARG A 10 -4.13 -10.52 -1.70
C ARG A 10 -5.08 -9.56 -0.98
N LEU A 11 -6.32 -10.01 -0.77
CA LEU A 11 -7.35 -9.24 -0.06
C LEU A 11 -6.89 -8.62 1.27
N ARG A 12 -5.92 -9.27 1.95
CA ARG A 12 -5.33 -8.81 3.21
C ARG A 12 -4.57 -7.49 3.11
N THR A 13 -4.16 -7.06 1.92
CA THR A 13 -3.47 -5.77 1.70
C THR A 13 -4.38 -4.71 1.11
N LEU A 14 -5.65 -5.03 0.80
CA LEU A 14 -6.62 -4.05 0.32
C LEU A 14 -6.94 -2.93 1.33
N PRO A 15 -6.93 -3.16 2.67
CA PRO A 15 -7.13 -2.06 3.61
C PRO A 15 -6.15 -0.89 3.41
N LEU A 16 -4.91 -1.15 2.96
CA LEU A 16 -3.94 -0.10 2.60
C LEU A 16 -4.31 0.70 1.36
N ALA A 17 -5.10 0.14 0.45
CA ALA A 17 -5.61 0.87 -0.72
C ALA A 17 -6.85 1.70 -0.36
N VAL A 18 -7.61 1.28 0.66
CA VAL A 18 -8.82 1.97 1.12
C VAL A 18 -8.50 3.14 2.06
N ALA A 19 -7.58 2.94 3.01
CA ALA A 19 -7.23 3.92 4.04
C ALA A 19 -6.87 5.31 3.48
N PRO A 20 -6.04 5.45 2.42
CA PRO A 20 -5.69 6.76 1.87
C PRO A 20 -6.90 7.51 1.29
N ILE A 21 -7.86 6.77 0.72
CA ILE A 21 -9.07 7.33 0.11
C ILE A 21 -10.00 7.88 1.18
N LEU A 22 -10.11 7.17 2.31
CA LEU A 22 -10.86 7.65 3.47
C LEU A 22 -10.23 8.92 4.04
N ILE A 23 -8.91 8.96 4.23
CA ILE A 23 -8.21 10.14 4.76
C ILE A 23 -8.36 11.35 3.82
N GLY A 24 -8.17 11.16 2.52
CA GLY A 24 -8.32 12.25 1.54
C GLY A 24 -9.76 12.75 1.47
N SER A 25 -10.75 11.84 1.55
CA SER A 25 -12.17 12.22 1.57
C SER A 25 -12.58 12.90 2.88
N GLY A 26 -12.04 12.45 4.01
CA GLY A 26 -12.24 13.08 5.32
C GLY A 26 -11.68 14.50 5.33
N THR A 27 -10.50 14.69 4.74
CA THR A 27 -9.92 16.03 4.55
C THR A 27 -10.86 16.91 3.71
N ALA A 28 -11.32 16.44 2.53
CA ALA A 28 -12.25 17.20 1.70
C ALA A 28 -13.58 17.52 2.41
N SER A 29 -14.04 16.62 3.29
CA SER A 29 -15.25 16.82 4.10
C SER A 29 -15.11 17.97 5.10
N LEU A 30 -13.91 18.23 5.64
CA LEU A 30 -13.68 19.38 6.54
C LEU A 30 -13.87 20.72 5.84
N PHE A 31 -13.74 20.76 4.52
CA PHE A 31 -13.94 21.95 3.68
C PHE A 31 -15.29 21.94 2.95
N GLY A 32 -16.22 21.04 3.35
CA GLY A 32 -17.55 20.94 2.73
C GLY A 32 -17.55 20.50 1.26
N SER A 33 -16.42 19.95 0.77
CA SER A 33 -16.20 19.61 -0.64
C SER A 33 -16.36 18.12 -0.93
N PHE A 34 -16.80 17.32 0.04
CA PHE A 34 -16.92 15.88 -0.11
C PHE A 34 -17.89 15.52 -1.26
N ASN A 35 -17.39 14.69 -2.18
CA ASN A 35 -18.16 14.17 -3.30
C ASN A 35 -18.03 12.65 -3.35
N LEU A 36 -19.12 11.96 -3.01
CA LEU A 36 -19.16 10.50 -2.99
C LEU A 36 -18.81 9.88 -4.35
N GLY A 37 -19.24 10.49 -5.45
CA GLY A 37 -18.93 10.00 -6.79
C GLY A 37 -17.43 9.99 -7.06
N LEU A 38 -16.73 11.09 -6.78
CA LEU A 38 -15.29 11.20 -6.96
C LEU A 38 -14.52 10.30 -6.00
N ALA A 39 -14.95 10.21 -4.74
CA ALA A 39 -14.37 9.30 -3.75
C ALA A 39 -14.48 7.82 -4.18
N LEU A 40 -15.62 7.41 -4.74
CA LEU A 40 -15.82 6.05 -5.27
C LEU A 40 -14.93 5.76 -6.49
N HIS A 41 -14.76 6.72 -7.40
CA HIS A 41 -13.84 6.55 -8.51
C HIS A 41 -12.39 6.41 -8.00
N ALA A 42 -11.96 7.25 -7.06
CA ALA A 42 -10.63 7.17 -6.46
C ALA A 42 -10.41 5.83 -5.73
N LEU A 43 -11.43 5.33 -5.04
CA LEU A 43 -11.43 4.00 -4.42
C LEU A 43 -11.23 2.90 -5.45
N PHE A 44 -11.97 2.92 -6.57
CA PHE A 44 -11.81 1.91 -7.61
C PHE A 44 -10.43 1.99 -8.27
N VAL A 45 -9.90 3.19 -8.54
CA VAL A 45 -8.52 3.36 -9.01
C VAL A 45 -7.53 2.68 -8.06
N ALA A 46 -7.60 2.99 -6.76
CA ALA A 46 -6.69 2.43 -5.76
C ALA A 46 -6.80 0.90 -5.65
N LEU A 47 -8.02 0.36 -5.62
CA LEU A 47 -8.25 -1.08 -5.53
C LEU A 47 -7.72 -1.81 -6.77
N PHE A 48 -8.03 -1.33 -7.98
CA PHE A 48 -7.58 -1.97 -9.21
C PHE A 48 -6.06 -1.85 -9.42
N LEU A 49 -5.44 -0.73 -9.05
CA LEU A 49 -3.97 -0.62 -9.03
C LEU A 49 -3.35 -1.60 -8.05
N GLN A 50 -3.87 -1.70 -6.82
CA GLN A 50 -3.37 -2.64 -5.81
C GLN A 50 -3.48 -4.10 -6.26
N ILE A 51 -4.62 -4.48 -6.84
CA ILE A 51 -4.85 -5.82 -7.39
C ILE A 51 -3.91 -6.08 -8.58
N GLY A 52 -3.78 -5.10 -9.49
CA GLY A 52 -2.89 -5.20 -10.64
C GLY A 52 -1.42 -5.38 -10.25
N VAL A 53 -0.92 -4.60 -9.28
CA VAL A 53 0.43 -4.77 -8.71
C VAL A 53 0.59 -6.15 -8.09
N ASN A 54 -0.42 -6.64 -7.37
CA ASN A 54 -0.34 -7.95 -6.74
C ASN A 54 -0.18 -9.09 -7.75
N TYR A 55 -0.89 -9.04 -8.89
CA TYR A 55 -0.76 -9.97 -10.00
C TYR A 55 0.54 -9.77 -10.79
N ALA A 56 0.93 -8.53 -11.08
CA ALA A 56 2.19 -8.22 -11.76
C ALA A 56 3.40 -8.76 -10.97
N ASN A 57 3.34 -8.66 -9.63
CA ASN A 57 4.33 -9.23 -8.71
C ASN A 57 4.34 -10.76 -8.75
N ASP A 58 3.17 -11.40 -8.72
CA ASP A 58 3.06 -12.86 -8.78
C ASP A 58 3.62 -13.41 -10.11
N TYR A 59 3.26 -12.77 -11.22
CA TYR A 59 3.78 -13.08 -12.54
C TYR A 59 5.31 -12.91 -12.61
N SER A 60 5.81 -11.71 -12.26
CA SER A 60 7.21 -11.35 -12.46
C SER A 60 8.16 -12.13 -11.56
N ASP A 61 7.81 -12.32 -10.28
CA ASP A 61 8.64 -13.11 -9.36
C ASP A 61 8.53 -14.62 -9.67
N GLY A 62 7.37 -15.07 -10.17
CA GLY A 62 7.15 -16.45 -10.62
C GLY A 62 8.01 -16.84 -11.82
N ILE A 63 8.00 -16.04 -12.90
CA ILE A 63 8.81 -16.33 -14.10
C ILE A 63 10.32 -16.22 -13.84
N ARG A 64 10.74 -15.36 -12.90
CA ARG A 64 12.15 -15.26 -12.51
C ARG A 64 12.62 -16.41 -11.63
N GLY A 65 11.70 -17.16 -11.03
CA GLY A 65 12.01 -18.24 -10.09
C GLY A 65 12.32 -17.77 -8.67
N THR A 66 12.10 -16.48 -8.35
CA THR A 66 12.28 -15.93 -6.99
C THR A 66 11.37 -16.65 -5.98
N ASP A 67 10.19 -17.10 -6.43
CA ASP A 67 9.19 -17.75 -5.57
C ASP A 67 9.42 -19.26 -5.32
N LYS A 68 10.47 -19.89 -5.87
CA LYS A 68 10.70 -21.35 -5.75
C LYS A 68 10.89 -21.84 -4.30
N ASN A 69 11.47 -21.01 -3.43
CA ASN A 69 11.79 -21.36 -2.03
C ASN A 69 11.03 -20.46 -1.03
N ARG A 70 9.84 -19.97 -1.41
CA ARG A 70 9.07 -19.00 -0.64
C ARG A 70 8.46 -19.62 0.64
N VAL A 71 8.45 -18.85 1.73
CA VAL A 71 7.88 -19.25 3.03
C VAL A 71 6.44 -18.74 3.25
N GLY A 72 5.98 -17.78 2.43
CA GLY A 72 4.61 -17.25 2.43
C GLY A 72 3.59 -18.09 1.64
N PRO A 73 2.34 -17.60 1.48
CA PRO A 73 1.29 -18.31 0.75
C PRO A 73 1.70 -18.67 -0.68
N ALA A 74 1.17 -19.79 -1.19
CA ALA A 74 1.41 -20.26 -2.55
C ALA A 74 1.03 -19.19 -3.59
N ARG A 75 1.87 -19.07 -4.61
CA ARG A 75 1.76 -18.12 -5.73
C ARG A 75 1.08 -18.76 -6.93
N LEU A 76 0.37 -17.94 -7.72
CA LEU A 76 -0.31 -18.44 -8.92
C LEU A 76 0.71 -18.95 -9.93
N THR A 77 1.70 -18.11 -10.25
CA THR A 77 2.72 -18.38 -11.26
C THR A 77 3.85 -19.21 -10.67
N GLY A 78 4.43 -18.75 -9.55
CA GLY A 78 5.57 -19.42 -8.90
C GLY A 78 5.25 -20.83 -8.37
N GLY A 79 3.98 -21.11 -8.08
CA GLY A 79 3.52 -22.45 -7.67
C GLY A 79 3.05 -23.34 -8.82
N GLY A 80 3.13 -22.88 -10.08
CA GLY A 80 2.63 -23.63 -11.24
C GLY A 80 1.10 -23.84 -11.27
N LEU A 81 0.35 -23.06 -10.49
CA LEU A 81 -1.10 -23.23 -10.33
C LEU A 81 -1.91 -22.60 -11.46
N VAL A 82 -1.36 -21.57 -12.12
CA VAL A 82 -1.97 -20.85 -13.24
C VAL A 82 -0.89 -20.51 -14.26
N GLU A 83 -1.23 -20.57 -15.55
CA GLU A 83 -0.31 -20.17 -16.62
C GLU A 83 0.13 -18.69 -16.43
N PRO A 84 1.45 -18.40 -16.49
CA PRO A 84 1.98 -17.04 -16.30
C PRO A 84 1.29 -15.98 -17.18
N LYS A 85 0.94 -16.33 -18.42
CA LYS A 85 0.26 -15.41 -19.36
C LYS A 85 -1.09 -14.94 -18.84
N LEU A 86 -1.86 -15.82 -18.20
CA LEU A 86 -3.16 -15.48 -17.62
C LEU A 86 -3.01 -14.53 -16.44
N VAL A 87 -2.01 -14.76 -15.58
CA VAL A 87 -1.73 -13.89 -14.42
C VAL A 87 -1.28 -12.49 -14.89
N ARG A 88 -0.43 -12.43 -15.93
CA ARG A 88 -0.05 -11.16 -16.57
C ARG A 88 -1.26 -10.42 -17.15
N ASN A 89 -2.13 -11.13 -17.86
CA ASN A 89 -3.33 -10.52 -18.46
C ASN A 89 -4.28 -10.00 -17.37
N ALA A 90 -4.43 -10.71 -16.24
CA ALA A 90 -5.20 -10.22 -15.10
C ALA A 90 -4.63 -8.92 -14.50
N ALA A 91 -3.29 -8.79 -14.46
CA ALA A 91 -2.64 -7.54 -14.07
C ALA A 91 -3.00 -6.39 -15.03
N PHE A 92 -2.90 -6.61 -16.34
CA PHE A 92 -3.23 -5.60 -17.34
C PHE A 92 -4.71 -5.22 -17.37
N VAL A 93 -5.62 -6.18 -17.21
CA VAL A 93 -7.06 -5.89 -17.06
C VAL A 93 -7.30 -5.00 -15.85
N SER A 94 -6.64 -5.29 -14.72
CA SER A 94 -6.76 -4.47 -13.51
C SER A 94 -6.24 -3.05 -13.77
N PHE A 95 -5.09 -2.88 -14.41
CA PHE A 95 -4.57 -1.55 -14.77
C PHE A 95 -5.46 -0.80 -15.77
N ALA A 96 -6.07 -1.50 -16.73
CA ALA A 96 -7.02 -0.90 -17.66
C ALA A 96 -8.28 -0.40 -16.95
N LEU A 97 -8.81 -1.17 -15.99
CA LEU A 97 -9.94 -0.75 -15.16
C LEU A 97 -9.56 0.46 -14.30
N ALA A 98 -8.40 0.45 -13.65
CA ALA A 98 -7.90 1.62 -12.93
C ALA A 98 -7.78 2.85 -13.84
N GLY A 99 -7.27 2.68 -15.06
CA GLY A 99 -7.20 3.73 -16.07
C GLY A 99 -8.58 4.28 -16.45
N ALA A 100 -9.58 3.42 -16.62
CA ALA A 100 -10.95 3.85 -16.94
C ALA A 100 -11.56 4.73 -15.83
N PHE A 101 -11.44 4.32 -14.56
CA PHE A 101 -11.90 5.14 -13.44
C PHE A 101 -11.09 6.44 -13.29
N GLY A 102 -9.78 6.41 -13.53
CA GLY A 102 -8.92 7.61 -13.53
C GLY A 102 -9.25 8.60 -14.66
N LEU A 103 -9.58 8.09 -15.85
CA LEU A 103 -10.06 8.91 -16.97
C LEU A 103 -11.42 9.53 -16.69
N ALA A 104 -12.32 8.79 -16.02
CA ALA A 104 -13.59 9.34 -15.56
C ALA A 104 -13.37 10.49 -14.56
N ILE A 105 -12.47 10.35 -13.58
CA ILE A 105 -12.08 11.46 -12.68
C ILE A 105 -11.57 12.66 -13.50
N THR A 106 -10.65 12.41 -14.44
CA THR A 106 -10.07 13.45 -15.29
C THR A 106 -11.16 14.21 -16.06
N TYR A 107 -12.10 13.48 -16.65
CA TYR A 107 -13.20 14.05 -17.41
C TYR A 107 -14.16 14.87 -16.51
N LEU A 108 -14.51 14.33 -15.34
CA LEU A 108 -15.45 14.97 -14.40
C LEU A 108 -14.87 16.23 -13.76
N THR A 109 -13.56 16.26 -13.50
CA THR A 109 -12.88 17.39 -12.84
C THR A 109 -12.25 18.39 -13.82
N GLY A 110 -12.05 18.00 -15.07
CA GLY A 110 -11.33 18.80 -16.08
C GLY A 110 -9.81 18.85 -15.89
N HIS A 111 -9.26 18.12 -14.91
CA HIS A 111 -7.83 18.14 -14.59
C HIS A 111 -7.03 17.14 -15.44
N TRP A 112 -6.78 17.48 -16.70
CA TRP A 112 -6.08 16.62 -17.67
C TRP A 112 -4.68 16.15 -17.26
N TRP A 113 -4.02 16.86 -16.34
CA TRP A 113 -2.74 16.45 -15.81
C TRP A 113 -2.80 15.13 -14.99
N PHE A 114 -3.99 14.72 -14.50
CA PHE A 114 -4.17 13.41 -13.86
C PHE A 114 -3.95 12.23 -14.82
N VAL A 115 -4.04 12.43 -16.15
CA VAL A 115 -3.66 11.40 -17.12
C VAL A 115 -2.18 11.05 -16.98
N LEU A 116 -1.32 12.07 -16.88
CA LEU A 116 0.12 11.86 -16.69
C LEU A 116 0.39 11.19 -15.34
N LEU A 117 -0.26 11.63 -14.27
CA LEU A 117 -0.13 11.02 -12.94
C LEU A 117 -0.56 9.54 -12.96
N GLY A 118 -1.68 9.21 -13.60
CA GLY A 118 -2.18 7.85 -13.76
C GLY A 118 -1.21 6.95 -14.54
N LEU A 119 -0.61 7.48 -15.61
CA LEU A 119 0.44 6.77 -16.37
C LEU A 119 1.66 6.48 -15.48
N VAL A 120 2.11 7.47 -14.70
CA VAL A 120 3.22 7.29 -13.74
C VAL A 120 2.88 6.22 -12.71
N CYS A 121 1.65 6.19 -12.18
CA CYS A 121 1.19 5.15 -11.25
C CYS A 121 1.25 3.75 -11.88
N ILE A 122 0.76 3.57 -13.11
CA ILE A 122 0.77 2.27 -13.81
C ILE A 122 2.21 1.81 -14.13
N ILE A 123 3.05 2.72 -14.62
CA ILE A 123 4.47 2.44 -14.90
C ILE A 123 5.17 2.02 -13.62
N THR A 124 5.00 2.79 -12.55
CA THR A 124 5.59 2.50 -11.24
C THR A 124 5.11 1.13 -10.72
N ALA A 125 3.80 0.88 -10.76
CA ALA A 125 3.20 -0.40 -10.41
C ALA A 125 3.82 -1.59 -11.15
N TRP A 126 4.05 -1.46 -12.46
CA TRP A 126 4.67 -2.52 -13.25
C TRP A 126 6.15 -2.70 -12.93
N PHE A 127 6.95 -1.64 -12.87
CA PHE A 127 8.40 -1.72 -12.66
C PHE A 127 8.81 -1.99 -11.19
N TYR A 128 7.85 -2.08 -10.26
CA TYR A 128 8.11 -2.52 -8.89
C TYR A 128 8.78 -3.89 -8.85
N THR A 129 8.23 -4.84 -9.61
CA THR A 129 8.81 -6.16 -9.84
C THR A 129 9.03 -6.46 -11.31
N GLY A 130 8.42 -5.78 -12.28
CA GLY A 130 8.63 -6.04 -13.70
C GLY A 130 9.94 -5.49 -14.27
N GLY A 131 10.33 -5.93 -15.47
CA GLY A 131 11.47 -5.41 -16.22
C GLY A 131 12.84 -6.01 -15.89
N LYS A 132 13.92 -5.46 -16.47
CA LYS A 132 15.30 -5.97 -16.30
C LYS A 132 15.91 -5.58 -14.94
N LYS A 133 15.54 -4.43 -14.39
CA LYS A 133 16.05 -3.86 -13.13
C LYS A 133 14.89 -3.31 -12.28
N PRO A 134 14.06 -4.17 -11.67
CA PRO A 134 12.93 -3.72 -10.87
C PRO A 134 13.39 -2.93 -9.65
N TYR A 135 12.78 -1.78 -9.38
CA TYR A 135 13.23 -0.91 -8.29
C TYR A 135 12.92 -1.49 -6.91
N GLY A 136 11.95 -2.42 -6.79
CA GLY A 136 11.73 -3.20 -5.57
C GLY A 136 12.95 -4.06 -5.18
N TYR A 137 13.80 -4.40 -6.16
CA TYR A 137 15.07 -5.11 -5.94
C TYR A 137 16.24 -4.14 -5.72
N LEU A 138 16.01 -2.83 -5.77
CA LEU A 138 16.99 -1.78 -5.52
C LEU A 138 16.89 -1.19 -4.10
N GLY A 139 15.99 -1.72 -3.26
CA GLY A 139 15.76 -1.22 -1.91
C GLY A 139 15.02 0.11 -1.85
N LEU A 140 14.32 0.47 -2.94
CA LEU A 140 13.53 1.69 -3.05
C LEU A 140 12.03 1.46 -2.74
N GLY A 141 11.66 0.24 -2.37
CA GLY A 141 10.25 -0.15 -2.21
C GLY A 141 9.53 0.68 -1.15
N GLU A 142 10.16 0.89 -0.01
CA GLU A 142 9.63 1.64 1.14
C GLU A 142 9.34 3.10 0.77
N VAL A 143 10.28 3.77 0.11
CA VAL A 143 10.11 5.17 -0.35
C VAL A 143 8.98 5.27 -1.37
N VAL A 144 8.94 4.37 -2.34
CA VAL A 144 7.89 4.40 -3.37
C VAL A 144 6.52 4.09 -2.78
N VAL A 145 6.41 3.14 -1.85
CA VAL A 145 5.14 2.86 -1.17
C VAL A 145 4.70 4.06 -0.33
N PHE A 146 5.61 4.72 0.40
CA PHE A 146 5.29 5.94 1.14
C PHE A 146 4.71 7.03 0.22
N ILE A 147 5.33 7.27 -0.94
CA ILE A 147 4.89 8.30 -1.89
C ILE A 147 3.55 7.92 -2.51
N PHE A 148 3.40 6.71 -3.06
CA PHE A 148 2.21 6.37 -3.87
C PHE A 148 1.00 5.95 -3.04
N PHE A 149 1.20 5.17 -1.97
CA PHE A 149 0.11 4.80 -1.05
C PHE A 149 -0.20 5.90 -0.04
N GLY A 150 0.78 6.75 0.27
CA GLY A 150 0.59 7.90 1.16
C GLY A 150 0.23 9.15 0.39
N LEU A 151 1.25 9.91 0.00
CA LEU A 151 1.11 11.27 -0.54
C LEU A 151 0.21 11.33 -1.79
N VAL A 152 0.52 10.56 -2.83
CA VAL A 152 -0.23 10.61 -4.10
C VAL A 152 -1.68 10.20 -3.91
N ALA A 153 -1.94 9.12 -3.16
CA ALA A 153 -3.30 8.63 -2.95
C ALA A 153 -4.15 9.58 -2.09
N VAL A 154 -3.61 10.09 -0.97
CA VAL A 154 -4.35 11.00 -0.08
C VAL A 154 -4.54 12.37 -0.73
N ILE A 155 -3.44 13.01 -1.18
CA ILE A 155 -3.48 14.34 -1.79
C ILE A 155 -4.29 14.29 -3.09
N GLY A 156 -4.14 13.26 -3.91
CA GLY A 156 -4.93 13.09 -5.13
C GLY A 156 -6.43 12.96 -4.83
N THR A 157 -6.80 12.21 -3.79
CA THR A 157 -8.22 12.05 -3.41
C THR A 157 -8.83 13.32 -2.85
N ASP A 158 -8.06 14.09 -2.07
CA ASP A 158 -8.49 15.40 -1.59
C ASP A 158 -8.61 16.39 -2.77
N TYR A 159 -7.55 16.52 -3.57
CA TYR A 159 -7.46 17.49 -4.66
C TYR A 159 -8.57 17.33 -5.70
N ILE A 160 -8.93 16.11 -6.08
CA ILE A 160 -10.02 15.91 -7.07
C ILE A 160 -11.36 16.43 -6.53
N GLN A 161 -11.52 16.53 -5.20
CA GLN A 161 -12.75 17.00 -4.54
C GLN A 161 -12.67 18.48 -4.20
N THR A 162 -11.53 18.97 -3.72
CA THR A 162 -11.35 20.35 -3.23
C THR A 162 -10.83 21.31 -4.29
N ASN A 163 -10.17 20.80 -5.33
CA ASN A 163 -9.41 21.57 -6.33
C ASN A 163 -8.28 22.44 -5.71
N GLU A 164 -7.82 22.08 -4.51
CA GLU A 164 -6.78 22.80 -3.78
C GLU A 164 -5.73 21.84 -3.19
N LEU A 165 -4.50 22.34 -3.03
CA LEU A 165 -3.46 21.59 -2.33
C LEU A 165 -3.53 21.85 -0.83
N ASN A 166 -4.07 20.88 -0.10
CA ASN A 166 -4.33 21.01 1.32
C ASN A 166 -3.18 20.49 2.20
N PRO A 167 -2.62 21.30 3.12
CA PRO A 167 -1.62 20.83 4.08
C PRO A 167 -2.12 19.66 4.96
N LEU A 168 -3.42 19.60 5.26
CA LEU A 168 -4.02 18.48 6.00
C LEU A 168 -3.98 17.19 5.18
N ALA A 169 -4.18 17.26 3.86
CA ALA A 169 -4.05 16.11 2.97
C ALA A 169 -2.59 15.64 2.86
N VAL A 170 -1.62 16.56 2.91
CA VAL A 170 -0.19 16.20 2.97
C VAL A 170 0.11 15.46 4.27
N LEU A 171 -0.36 15.97 5.41
CA LEU A 171 -0.19 15.32 6.71
C LEU A 171 -0.85 13.94 6.75
N GLY A 172 -2.09 13.84 6.25
CA GLY A 172 -2.80 12.57 6.06
C GLY A 172 -2.06 11.60 5.14
N GLY A 173 -1.45 12.11 4.06
CA GLY A 173 -0.59 11.36 3.16
C GLY A 173 0.64 10.80 3.84
N CYS A 174 1.29 11.57 4.72
CA CYS A 174 2.39 11.07 5.56
C CYS A 174 1.92 9.95 6.50
N ILE A 175 0.76 10.12 7.15
CA ILE A 175 0.16 9.10 8.03
C ILE A 175 -0.09 7.79 7.28
N ALA A 176 -0.77 7.86 6.13
CA ALA A 176 -1.05 6.69 5.28
C ALA A 176 0.25 6.05 4.76
N GLY A 177 1.21 6.87 4.32
CA GLY A 177 2.51 6.42 3.82
C GLY A 177 3.33 5.70 4.90
N CYS A 178 3.28 6.17 6.15
CA CYS A 178 3.91 5.52 7.29
C CYS A 178 3.36 4.09 7.50
N PHE A 179 2.04 3.92 7.54
CA PHE A 179 1.44 2.58 7.67
C PHE A 179 1.76 1.66 6.50
N ALA A 180 1.68 2.17 5.27
CA ALA A 180 2.00 1.39 4.07
C ALA A 180 3.47 0.94 4.07
N THR A 181 4.38 1.81 4.51
CA THR A 181 5.80 1.50 4.68
C THR A 181 6.04 0.47 5.77
N ALA A 182 5.36 0.60 6.91
CA ALA A 182 5.45 -0.38 8.01
C ALA A 182 5.01 -1.79 7.57
N VAL A 183 3.92 -1.89 6.80
CA VAL A 183 3.46 -3.17 6.22
C VAL A 183 4.51 -3.76 5.28
N LEU A 184 5.10 -2.96 4.40
CA LEU A 184 6.14 -3.44 3.49
C LEU A 184 7.41 -3.87 4.25
N LEU A 185 7.81 -3.14 5.28
CA LEU A 185 8.96 -3.49 6.12
C LEU A 185 8.78 -4.85 6.79
N ILE A 186 7.62 -5.13 7.38
CA ILE A 186 7.35 -6.46 7.97
C ILE A 186 7.37 -7.56 6.91
N ASN A 187 6.83 -7.29 5.72
CA ASN A 187 6.90 -8.23 4.62
C ASN A 187 8.36 -8.53 4.23
N ASN A 188 9.19 -7.49 4.13
CA ASN A 188 10.59 -7.63 3.74
C ASN A 188 11.45 -8.26 4.85
N ILE A 189 11.16 -7.99 6.13
CA ILE A 189 11.79 -8.63 7.30
C ILE A 189 11.52 -10.15 7.28
N ARG A 190 10.29 -10.56 7.00
CA ARG A 190 9.92 -11.98 6.89
C ARG A 190 10.72 -12.69 5.79
N ASP A 191 10.94 -12.00 4.68
CA ASP A 191 11.49 -12.59 3.46
C ASP A 191 13.02 -12.36 3.32
N ILE A 192 13.73 -11.78 4.31
CA ILE A 192 15.18 -11.45 4.23
C ILE A 192 16.02 -12.63 3.72
N GLU A 193 15.88 -13.81 4.33
CA GLU A 193 16.72 -14.97 3.99
C GLU A 193 16.42 -15.50 2.59
N THR A 194 15.15 -15.54 2.18
CA THR A 194 14.75 -15.98 0.83
C THR A 194 15.11 -14.96 -0.24
N ASP A 195 14.98 -13.67 0.06
CA ASP A 195 15.33 -12.58 -0.84
C ASP A 195 16.85 -12.55 -1.07
N ARG A 196 17.65 -12.78 -0.02
CA ARG A 196 19.10 -12.91 -0.13
C ARG A 196 19.50 -14.09 -1.03
N LYS A 197 18.88 -15.26 -0.86
CA LYS A 197 19.15 -16.46 -1.69
C LYS A 197 18.77 -16.28 -3.16
N SER A 198 17.76 -15.46 -3.46
CA SER A 198 17.30 -15.17 -4.82
C SER A 198 18.00 -13.96 -5.46
N GLY A 199 18.94 -13.31 -4.75
CA GLY A 199 19.65 -12.12 -5.24
C GLY A 199 18.82 -10.84 -5.23
N LYS A 200 17.64 -10.86 -4.58
CA LYS A 200 16.76 -9.70 -4.44
C LYS A 200 17.28 -8.78 -3.33
N LYS A 201 17.65 -7.54 -3.70
CA LYS A 201 18.27 -6.57 -2.78
C LYS A 201 17.27 -5.54 -2.24
N THR A 202 16.28 -5.97 -1.46
CA THR A 202 15.36 -5.08 -0.73
C THR A 202 16.09 -4.24 0.32
N LEU A 203 15.46 -3.20 0.87
CA LEU A 203 16.05 -2.41 1.95
C LEU A 203 16.45 -3.31 3.13
N SER A 204 15.57 -4.23 3.55
CA SER A 204 15.83 -5.14 4.66
C SER A 204 17.00 -6.09 4.43
N THR A 205 17.22 -6.54 3.19
CA THR A 205 18.42 -7.36 2.89
C THR A 205 19.72 -6.56 2.95
N ARG A 206 19.67 -5.22 2.77
CA ARG A 206 20.82 -4.32 2.80
C ARG A 206 21.18 -3.88 4.21
N ILE A 207 20.19 -3.48 5.01
CA ILE A 207 20.39 -2.94 6.37
C ILE A 207 20.25 -3.99 7.48
N GLY A 208 19.73 -5.17 7.15
CA GLY A 208 19.54 -6.27 8.09
C GLY A 208 18.24 -6.19 8.92
N LYS A 209 17.98 -7.27 9.67
CA LYS A 209 16.74 -7.44 10.46
C LYS A 209 16.57 -6.36 11.53
N THR A 210 17.61 -6.07 12.31
CA THR A 210 17.53 -5.14 13.44
C THR A 210 17.18 -3.72 13.00
N ALA A 211 17.92 -3.17 12.03
CA ALA A 211 17.63 -1.84 11.51
C ALA A 211 16.24 -1.76 10.85
N SER A 212 15.82 -2.82 10.15
CA SER A 212 14.47 -2.90 9.57
C SER A 212 13.37 -2.91 10.64
N LEU A 213 13.59 -3.58 11.77
CA LEU A 213 12.65 -3.58 12.89
C LEU A 213 12.57 -2.20 13.55
N VAL A 214 13.70 -1.49 13.70
CA VAL A 214 13.70 -0.11 14.19
C VAL A 214 12.87 0.79 13.27
N LEU A 215 13.11 0.72 11.95
CA LEU A 215 12.31 1.48 10.98
C LEU A 215 10.83 1.11 11.05
N PHE A 216 10.50 -0.18 11.19
CA PHE A 216 9.13 -0.61 11.35
C PHE A 216 8.45 0.05 12.57
N VAL A 217 9.13 0.03 13.73
CA VAL A 217 8.62 0.66 14.95
C VAL A 217 8.43 2.16 14.76
N LEU A 218 9.40 2.84 14.14
CA LEU A 218 9.27 4.26 13.83
C LEU A 218 8.05 4.55 12.94
N PHE A 219 7.88 3.78 11.86
CA PHE A 219 6.79 3.99 10.90
C PHE A 219 5.40 3.60 11.43
N ILE A 220 5.28 2.62 12.34
CA ILE A 220 3.98 2.27 12.92
C ILE A 220 3.55 3.26 14.02
N TRP A 221 4.49 3.93 14.70
CA TRP A 221 4.21 4.92 15.74
C TRP A 221 4.14 6.36 15.24
N ALA A 222 4.86 6.70 14.17
CA ALA A 222 4.84 8.04 13.58
C ALA A 222 3.42 8.60 13.29
N PRO A 223 2.43 7.80 12.81
CA PRO A 223 1.05 8.26 12.65
C PRO A 223 0.44 8.93 13.88
N PHE A 224 0.73 8.44 15.08
CA PHE A 224 0.19 9.01 16.32
C PHE A 224 0.79 10.38 16.62
N ALA A 225 2.10 10.54 16.39
CA ALA A 225 2.77 11.83 16.53
C ALA A 225 2.28 12.84 15.47
N LEU A 226 2.09 12.37 14.23
CA LEU A 226 1.57 13.17 13.13
C LEU A 226 0.10 13.57 13.33
N ALA A 227 -0.68 12.81 14.10
CA ALA A 227 -2.06 13.14 14.41
C ALA A 227 -2.21 14.21 15.51
N VAL A 228 -1.17 14.52 16.28
CA VAL A 228 -1.23 15.51 17.38
C VAL A 228 -1.78 16.88 16.95
N PRO A 229 -1.32 17.49 15.84
CA PRO A 229 -1.88 18.77 15.39
C PRO A 229 -3.37 18.70 15.06
N LEU A 230 -3.85 17.54 14.60
CA LEU A 230 -5.25 17.33 14.23
C LEU A 230 -6.20 17.37 15.43
N TRP A 231 -5.73 17.06 16.64
CA TRP A 231 -6.55 17.09 17.85
C TRP A 231 -7.07 18.50 18.18
N PHE A 232 -6.35 19.53 17.74
CA PHE A 232 -6.72 20.93 17.96
C PHE A 232 -7.66 21.47 16.87
N ILE A 233 -7.73 20.80 15.71
CA ILE A 233 -8.56 21.19 14.57
C ILE A 233 -9.86 20.36 14.54
N ALA A 234 -9.74 19.06 14.79
CA ALA A 234 -10.82 18.08 14.82
C ALA A 234 -10.67 17.20 16.08
N PRO A 235 -11.18 17.64 17.25
CA PRO A 235 -10.99 16.93 18.52
C PRO A 235 -11.46 15.46 18.52
N ALA A 236 -12.43 15.12 17.67
CA ALA A 236 -12.89 13.75 17.48
C ALA A 236 -11.76 12.79 17.05
N VAL A 237 -10.73 13.30 16.35
CA VAL A 237 -9.54 12.53 15.94
C VAL A 237 -8.80 11.92 17.13
N PHE A 238 -8.98 12.46 18.34
CA PHE A 238 -8.39 11.89 19.55
C PHE A 238 -8.75 10.40 19.75
N ILE A 239 -9.88 9.93 19.18
CA ILE A 239 -10.29 8.52 19.20
C ILE A 239 -9.25 7.56 18.61
N VAL A 240 -8.39 8.01 17.67
CA VAL A 240 -7.34 7.16 17.09
C VAL A 240 -6.32 6.69 18.12
N ASN A 241 -6.18 7.40 19.26
CA ASN A 241 -5.27 7.00 20.33
C ASN A 241 -5.70 5.70 21.02
N LEU A 242 -6.95 5.25 20.88
CA LEU A 242 -7.36 3.91 21.32
C LEU A 242 -6.60 2.80 20.58
N LEU A 243 -6.07 3.10 19.37
CA LEU A 243 -5.26 2.17 18.59
C LEU A 243 -3.82 2.04 19.10
N THR A 244 -3.39 2.83 20.09
CA THR A 244 -2.06 2.68 20.70
C THR A 244 -1.87 1.30 21.35
N ILE A 245 -2.91 0.76 21.99
CA ILE A 245 -2.89 -0.57 22.60
C ILE A 245 -2.65 -1.66 21.54
N PRO A 246 -3.45 -1.81 20.47
CA PRO A 246 -3.17 -2.80 19.44
C PRO A 246 -1.84 -2.54 18.73
N VAL A 247 -1.41 -1.29 18.54
CA VAL A 247 -0.09 -0.99 17.95
C VAL A 247 1.07 -1.41 18.84
N LEU A 248 0.95 -1.25 20.16
CA LEU A 248 1.90 -1.79 21.12
C LEU A 248 1.98 -3.32 21.01
N MET A 249 0.84 -4.00 20.90
CA MET A 249 0.80 -5.45 20.71
C MET A 249 1.47 -5.88 19.40
N ILE A 250 1.20 -5.17 18.30
CA ILE A 250 1.86 -5.42 17.00
C ILE A 250 3.38 -5.23 17.12
N THR A 251 3.81 -4.18 17.82
CA THR A 251 5.23 -3.88 18.07
C THR A 251 5.90 -5.03 18.83
N ILE A 252 5.27 -5.53 19.89
CA ILE A 252 5.75 -6.67 20.67
C ILE A 252 5.85 -7.92 19.79
N ILE A 253 4.82 -8.23 19.00
CA ILE A 253 4.81 -9.39 18.09
C ILE A 253 5.97 -9.29 17.08
N ALA A 254 6.18 -8.12 16.48
CA ALA A 254 7.24 -7.93 15.49
C ALA A 254 8.63 -8.11 16.10
N LEU A 255 8.88 -7.50 17.27
CA LEU A 255 10.17 -7.54 17.96
C LEU A 255 10.49 -8.92 18.56
N SER A 256 9.47 -9.64 19.03
CA SER A 256 9.62 -10.99 19.59
C SER A 256 9.52 -12.11 18.55
N SER A 257 9.33 -11.77 17.27
CA SER A 257 9.08 -12.75 16.20
C SER A 257 10.22 -13.77 16.02
N LYS A 258 9.85 -15.05 16.15
CA LYS A 258 10.70 -16.22 15.88
C LYS A 258 10.27 -16.93 14.60
N THR A 259 9.02 -16.76 14.19
CA THR A 259 8.44 -17.47 13.04
C THR A 259 7.87 -16.52 11.99
N PRO A 260 7.83 -16.93 10.71
CA PRO A 260 7.18 -16.17 9.64
C PRO A 260 5.68 -15.92 9.87
N LYS A 261 4.99 -16.80 10.61
CA LYS A 261 3.55 -16.67 10.91
C LYS A 261 3.26 -15.46 11.79
N GLU A 262 4.12 -15.18 12.77
CA GLU A 262 4.00 -14.01 13.66
C GLU A 262 4.17 -12.71 12.87
N LEU A 263 5.12 -12.67 11.93
CA LEU A 263 5.29 -11.52 11.03
C LEU A 263 4.12 -11.35 10.07
N ILE A 264 3.50 -12.45 9.60
CA ILE A 264 2.26 -12.36 8.81
C ILE A 264 1.12 -11.78 9.65
N LEU A 265 1.00 -12.18 10.92
CA LEU A 265 0.00 -11.63 11.83
C LEU A 265 0.24 -10.13 12.06
N ALA A 266 1.47 -9.73 12.40
CA ALA A 266 1.84 -8.32 12.56
C ALA A 266 1.49 -7.51 11.32
N LEU A 267 1.81 -8.01 10.13
CA LEU A 267 1.47 -7.38 8.85
C LEU A 267 -0.03 -7.16 8.68
N GLN A 268 -0.84 -8.19 8.94
CA GLN A 268 -2.30 -8.10 8.83
C GLN A 268 -2.88 -7.08 9.80
N LEU A 269 -2.43 -7.14 11.05
CA LEU A 269 -2.87 -6.21 12.08
C LEU A 269 -2.46 -4.77 11.74
N THR A 270 -1.24 -4.52 11.27
CA THR A 270 -0.82 -3.18 10.81
C THR A 270 -1.71 -2.69 9.67
N SER A 271 -2.06 -3.56 8.71
CA SER A 271 -2.94 -3.19 7.61
C SER A 271 -4.36 -2.83 8.09
N TYR A 272 -4.91 -3.55 9.08
CA TYR A 272 -6.21 -3.22 9.65
C TYR A 272 -6.15 -1.97 10.53
N THR A 273 -5.08 -1.78 11.30
CA THR A 273 -4.85 -0.55 12.07
C THR A 273 -4.83 0.66 11.13
N SER A 274 -4.17 0.57 9.97
CA SER A 274 -4.18 1.65 8.98
C SER A 274 -5.60 2.06 8.56
N LEU A 275 -6.48 1.09 8.35
CA LEU A 275 -7.88 1.34 7.98
C LEU A 275 -8.68 1.93 9.14
N LEU A 276 -8.53 1.40 10.36
CA LEU A 276 -9.20 1.92 11.55
C LEU A 276 -8.72 3.34 11.88
N PHE A 277 -7.42 3.61 11.71
CA PHE A 277 -6.85 4.93 11.89
C PHE A 277 -7.43 5.91 10.87
N ALA A 278 -7.52 5.50 9.61
CA ALA A 278 -8.14 6.28 8.54
C ALA A 278 -9.64 6.56 8.75
N LEU A 279 -10.37 5.68 9.43
CA LEU A 279 -11.78 5.92 9.79
C LEU A 279 -11.94 6.91 10.96
N GLY A 280 -10.91 7.06 11.79
CA GLY A 280 -10.90 8.02 12.90
C GLY A 280 -10.31 9.38 12.53
N LEU A 281 -9.79 9.54 11.30
CA LEU A 281 -9.30 10.79 10.73
C LEU A 281 -10.39 11.43 9.87
#